data_AF-A0A7U4RR38-F1
#
_entry.id   AF-A0A7U4RR38-F1
#
_cell.length_a   1.000
_cell.length_b   1.000
_cell.length_c   1.000
_cell.angle_alpha   90.00
_cell.angle_beta   90.00
_cell.angle_gamma   90.00
#
_symmetry.space_group_name_H-M   'P 1'
#
loop_
_entity.id
_entity.type
_entity.pdbx_description
1 polymer ?
#
loop_
_entity_poly.entity_id
_entity_poly.type
_entity_poly.pdbx_seq_one_letter_code
_entity_poly.pdbx_strand_id
1 'polypeptide(L)'
;MNKYFRITTMAYLILLTATLGAGLFAGIVVAPVTFHTEQWLGSEVLSHYQEGLIMTQNFVRLSYLVNFMLIVVALYEGYKYKKFERDTITQIATFFVFATGLLFSQYYIPDILTMQMAGEEMTKSAAFLNTHKGSEINFKIFSLALLVLIVRNMQKACK
;
A
#
# COMPACT_ATOMS: atom_id res chain seq x y z
N MET A 1 26.02 16.32 -8.93
CA MET A 1 24.55 16.24 -9.03
C MET A 1 23.96 17.64 -8.81
N ASN A 2 23.02 18.10 -9.64
CA ASN A 2 22.40 19.43 -9.46
C ASN A 2 21.68 19.51 -8.09
N LYS A 3 21.82 20.63 -7.35
CA LYS A 3 21.19 20.86 -6.04
C LYS A 3 19.71 20.51 -6.05
N TYR A 4 18.99 20.92 -7.10
CA TYR A 4 17.57 20.65 -7.25
C TYR A 4 17.26 19.15 -7.36
N PHE A 5 18.06 18.41 -8.14
CA PHE A 5 17.87 16.96 -8.28
C PHE A 5 18.11 16.23 -6.95
N ARG A 6 19.08 16.67 -6.13
CA ARG A 6 19.31 16.09 -4.80
C ARG A 6 18.11 16.29 -3.89
N ILE A 7 17.54 17.49 -3.86
CA ILE A 7 16.34 17.81 -3.07
C ILE A 7 15.15 16.95 -3.54
N THR A 8 14.95 16.84 -4.87
CA THR A 8 13.89 15.99 -5.44
C THR A 8 14.06 14.52 -5.04
N THR A 9 15.26 13.96 -5.14
CA THR A 9 15.56 12.58 -4.72
C THR A 9 15.29 12.36 -3.23
N MET A 10 15.66 13.33 -2.37
CA MET A 10 15.37 13.23 -0.94
C MET A 10 13.87 13.25 -0.66
N ALA A 11 13.12 14.19 -1.25
CA ALA A 11 11.68 14.25 -1.12
C ALA A 11 10.98 12.97 -1.62
N TYR A 12 11.45 12.43 -2.74
CA TYR A 12 10.99 11.16 -3.28
C TYR A 12 11.19 10.00 -2.30
N LEU A 13 12.41 9.83 -1.77
CA LEU A 13 12.71 8.77 -0.81
C LEU A 13 11.90 8.90 0.48
N ILE A 14 11.72 10.12 0.99
CA ILE A 14 10.87 10.39 2.15
C ILE A 14 9.44 9.94 1.88
N LEU A 15 8.86 10.30 0.74
CA LEU A 15 7.51 9.89 0.38
C LEU A 15 7.38 8.36 0.31
N LEU A 16 8.29 7.68 -0.40
CA LEU A 16 8.24 6.22 -0.51
C LEU A 16 8.32 5.55 0.87
N THR A 17 9.22 6.04 1.73
CA THR A 17 9.44 5.48 3.06
C THR A 17 8.24 5.77 3.98
N ALA A 18 7.64 6.96 3.88
CA ALA A 18 6.42 7.30 4.60
C ALA A 18 5.24 6.42 4.17
N THR A 19 5.07 6.17 2.87
CA THR A 19 4.03 5.25 2.37
C THR A 19 4.25 3.83 2.84
N LEU A 20 5.50 3.32 2.80
CA LEU A 20 5.82 2.00 3.34
C LEU A 20 5.54 1.92 4.85
N GLY A 21 5.98 2.91 5.62
CA GLY A 21 5.76 3.00 7.06
C GLY A 21 4.27 3.04 7.42
N ALA A 22 3.47 3.85 6.71
CA ALA A 22 2.03 3.92 6.89
C ALA A 22 1.35 2.57 6.60
N GLY A 23 1.79 1.88 5.53
CA GLY A 23 1.30 0.54 5.19
C GLY A 23 1.63 -0.52 6.23
N LEU A 24 2.86 -0.54 6.72
CA LEU A 24 3.29 -1.46 7.78
C LEU A 24 2.57 -1.17 9.09
N PHE A 25 2.40 0.09 9.46
CA PHE A 25 1.65 0.47 10.65
C PHE A 25 0.18 0.05 10.55
N ALA A 26 -0.46 0.26 9.40
CA ALA A 26 -1.83 -0.19 9.15
C ALA A 26 -1.96 -1.72 9.32
N GLY A 27 -1.05 -2.49 8.73
CA GLY A 27 -1.11 -3.96 8.79
C GLY A 27 -0.71 -4.56 10.14
N ILE A 28 0.34 -4.05 10.77
CA ILE A 28 0.93 -4.64 11.98
C ILE A 28 0.28 -4.11 13.26
N VAL A 29 -0.11 -2.84 13.28
CA VAL A 29 -0.61 -2.18 14.50
C VAL A 29 -2.11 -1.94 14.41
N VAL A 30 -2.59 -1.29 13.34
CA VAL A 30 -4.01 -0.91 13.25
C VAL A 30 -4.92 -2.13 13.11
N ALA A 31 -4.52 -3.14 12.31
CA ALA A 31 -5.33 -4.34 12.11
C ALA A 31 -5.66 -5.10 13.41
N PRO A 32 -4.68 -5.52 14.24
CA PRO A 32 -5.00 -6.24 15.47
C PRO A 32 -5.77 -5.39 16.48
N VAL A 33 -5.50 -4.08 16.54
CA VAL A 33 -6.25 -3.16 17.42
C VAL A 33 -7.70 -3.00 16.96
N THR A 34 -7.97 -3.11 15.66
CA THR A 34 -9.32 -2.97 15.09
C THR A 34 -10.14 -4.27 15.18
N PHE A 35 -9.52 -5.45 15.09
CA PHE A 35 -10.20 -6.76 15.10
C PHE A 35 -10.28 -7.44 16.48
N HIS A 36 -9.83 -6.76 17.53
CA HIS A 36 -9.89 -7.29 18.91
C HIS A 36 -10.40 -6.20 19.86
N THR A 37 -11.49 -5.53 19.48
CA THR A 37 -12.00 -4.39 20.27
C THR A 37 -12.45 -4.78 21.66
N GLU A 38 -12.83 -6.04 21.88
CA GLU A 38 -13.20 -6.62 23.16
C GLU A 38 -12.09 -6.53 24.22
N GLN A 39 -10.82 -6.62 23.79
CA GLN A 39 -9.66 -6.50 24.69
C GLN A 39 -9.53 -5.09 25.27
N TRP A 40 -9.99 -4.08 24.53
CA TRP A 40 -9.84 -2.66 24.88
C TRP A 40 -11.10 -2.07 25.51
N LEU A 41 -12.28 -2.55 25.11
CA LEU A 41 -13.58 -2.05 25.55
C LEU A 41 -14.18 -2.87 26.70
N GLY A 42 -13.57 -4.00 27.06
CA GLY A 42 -13.98 -4.85 28.19
C GLY A 42 -15.31 -5.60 27.98
N SER A 43 -15.86 -5.54 26.77
CA SER A 43 -17.06 -6.25 26.34
C SER A 43 -17.08 -6.37 24.81
N GLU A 44 -17.79 -7.35 24.26
CA GLU A 44 -18.06 -7.43 22.82
C GLU A 44 -19.04 -6.33 22.43
N VAL A 45 -18.51 -5.17 22.06
CA VAL A 45 -19.31 -4.02 21.60
C VAL A 45 -19.54 -4.08 20.09
N LEU A 46 -18.55 -4.57 19.34
CA LEU A 46 -18.60 -4.68 17.88
C LEU A 46 -18.52 -6.14 17.45
N SER A 47 -19.31 -6.50 16.44
CA SER A 47 -19.13 -7.78 15.77
C SER A 47 -17.89 -7.74 14.87
N HIS A 48 -17.29 -8.90 14.59
CA HIS A 48 -16.15 -9.03 13.68
C HIS A 48 -16.43 -8.45 12.28
N TYR A 49 -17.70 -8.44 11.84
CA TYR A 49 -18.11 -7.77 10.61
C TYR A 49 -18.00 -6.24 10.72
N GLN A 50 -18.47 -5.65 11.82
CA GLN A 50 -18.38 -4.21 12.07
C GLN A 50 -16.93 -3.74 12.22
N GLU A 51 -16.09 -4.51 12.89
CA GLU A 51 -14.64 -4.28 12.95
C GLU A 51 -14.01 -4.32 11.55
N GLY A 52 -14.41 -5.29 10.73
CA GLY A 52 -14.01 -5.38 9.33
C GLY A 52 -14.39 -4.16 8.49
N LEU A 53 -15.56 -3.56 8.73
CA LEU A 53 -15.97 -2.31 8.06
C LEU A 53 -15.02 -1.16 8.42
N ILE A 54 -14.67 -1.01 9.70
CA ILE A 54 -13.73 0.01 10.17
C ILE A 54 -12.35 -0.21 9.55
N MET A 55 -11.88 -1.46 9.51
CA MET A 55 -10.58 -1.78 8.94
C MET A 55 -10.50 -1.43 7.45
N THR A 56 -11.53 -1.77 6.67
CA THR A 56 -11.58 -1.39 5.25
C THR A 56 -11.51 0.12 5.07
N GLN A 57 -12.18 0.90 5.93
CA GLN A 57 -12.13 2.36 5.85
C GLN A 57 -10.72 2.92 6.09
N ASN A 58 -9.94 2.34 7.01
CA ASN A 58 -8.52 2.69 7.19
C ASN A 58 -7.73 2.45 5.90
N PHE A 59 -7.92 1.30 5.26
CA PHE A 59 -7.24 0.99 3.98
C PHE A 59 -7.72 1.83 2.80
N VAL A 60 -8.98 2.27 2.78
CA VAL A 60 -9.48 3.24 1.78
C VAL A 60 -8.69 4.56 1.89
N ARG A 61 -8.48 5.07 3.10
CA ARG A 61 -7.71 6.31 3.32
C ARG A 61 -6.23 6.12 2.99
N LEU A 62 -5.67 4.95 3.32
CA LEU A 62 -4.32 4.59 2.90
C LEU A 62 -4.19 4.53 1.37
N SER A 63 -5.23 4.08 0.66
CA SER A 63 -5.22 4.00 -0.81
C SER A 63 -5.05 5.37 -1.48
N TYR A 64 -5.51 6.46 -0.86
CA TYR A 64 -5.28 7.81 -1.37
C TYR A 64 -3.80 8.18 -1.34
N LEU A 65 -3.10 7.84 -0.25
CA LEU A 65 -1.66 8.03 -0.14
C LEU A 65 -0.91 7.15 -1.16
N VAL A 66 -1.33 5.89 -1.34
CA VAL A 66 -0.75 4.99 -2.35
C VAL A 66 -0.93 5.57 -3.75
N ASN A 67 -2.14 6.01 -4.13
CA ASN A 67 -2.41 6.60 -5.44
C ASN A 67 -1.57 7.86 -5.70
N PHE A 68 -1.47 8.75 -4.71
CA PHE A 68 -0.61 9.92 -4.81
C PHE A 68 0.87 9.53 -5.00
N MET A 69 1.35 8.56 -4.23
CA MET A 69 2.71 8.04 -4.35
C MET A 69 2.97 7.44 -5.73
N LEU A 70 2.02 6.68 -6.30
CA LEU A 70 2.15 6.12 -7.65
C LEU A 70 2.31 7.21 -8.71
N ILE A 71 1.59 8.33 -8.61
CA ILE A 71 1.78 9.48 -9.52
C ILE A 71 3.21 10.01 -9.41
N VAL A 72 3.72 10.16 -8.19
CA VAL A 72 5.09 10.64 -7.96
C VAL A 72 6.13 9.67 -8.50
N VAL A 73 5.95 8.35 -8.30
CA VAL A 73 6.82 7.33 -8.90
C VAL A 73 6.80 7.41 -10.43
N ALA A 74 5.64 7.64 -11.04
CA ALA A 74 5.50 7.74 -12.50
C ALA A 74 6.35 8.89 -13.04
N LEU A 75 6.24 10.05 -12.39
CA LEU A 75 6.96 11.26 -12.78
C LEU A 75 8.47 11.09 -12.55
N TYR A 76 8.88 10.57 -11.39
CA TYR A 76 10.29 10.48 -11.03
C TYR A 76 11.03 9.38 -11.80
N GLU A 77 10.53 8.14 -11.79
CA GLU A 77 11.16 7.02 -12.49
C GLU A 77 11.01 7.15 -14.02
N GLY A 78 9.88 7.71 -14.49
CA GLY A 78 9.70 8.05 -15.90
C GLY A 78 10.69 9.11 -16.39
N TYR A 79 10.96 10.15 -15.58
CA TYR A 79 11.98 11.15 -15.90
C TYR A 79 13.39 10.54 -15.97
N LYS A 80 13.76 9.68 -15.00
CA LYS A 80 15.04 8.97 -15.01
C LYS A 80 15.21 8.04 -16.20
N TYR A 81 14.14 7.31 -16.55
CA TYR A 81 14.13 6.46 -17.73
C TYR A 81 14.42 7.25 -19.01
N LYS A 82 13.79 8.44 -19.15
CA LYS A 82 14.04 9.35 -20.28
C LYS A 82 15.47 9.88 -20.32
N LYS A 83 16.14 10.00 -19.16
CA LYS A 83 17.55 10.41 -19.04
C LYS A 83 18.55 9.25 -19.26
N PHE A 84 18.08 8.10 -19.73
CA PHE A 84 18.89 6.90 -19.98
C PHE A 84 19.54 6.28 -18.72
N GLU A 85 19.04 6.61 -17.52
CA GLU A 85 19.41 5.92 -16.28
C GLU A 85 18.65 4.58 -16.18
N ARG A 86 19.04 3.63 -17.04
CA ARG A 86 18.37 2.32 -17.17
C ARG A 86 18.97 1.32 -16.20
N ASP A 87 18.29 1.12 -15.08
CA ASP A 87 18.62 0.10 -14.10
C ASP A 87 17.50 -0.93 -14.01
N THR A 88 17.80 -2.17 -14.39
CA THR A 88 16.81 -3.26 -14.47
C THR A 88 16.10 -3.50 -13.15
N ILE A 89 16.82 -3.44 -12.02
CA ILE A 89 16.25 -3.63 -10.68
C ILE A 89 15.21 -2.54 -10.38
N THR A 90 15.56 -1.28 -10.63
CA THR A 90 14.63 -0.15 -10.44
C THR A 90 13.40 -0.29 -11.32
N GLN A 91 13.55 -0.71 -12.58
CA GLN A 91 12.43 -0.88 -13.50
C GLN A 91 11.48 -2.01 -13.07
N ILE A 92 12.02 -3.16 -12.68
CA ILE A 92 11.24 -4.30 -12.17
C ILE A 92 10.51 -3.89 -10.89
N ALA A 93 11.21 -3.27 -9.93
CA ALA A 93 10.60 -2.81 -8.69
C ALA A 93 9.49 -1.78 -8.95
N THR A 94 9.73 -0.82 -9.84
CA THR A 94 8.74 0.19 -10.26
C THR A 94 7.51 -0.48 -10.86
N PHE A 95 7.68 -1.45 -11.76
CA PHE A 95 6.59 -2.20 -12.35
C PHE A 95 5.72 -2.87 -11.27
N PHE A 96 6.33 -3.58 -10.33
CA PHE A 96 5.58 -4.23 -9.25
C PHE A 96 4.89 -3.22 -8.33
N VAL A 97 5.54 -2.10 -7.99
CA VAL A 97 4.92 -1.02 -7.21
C VAL A 97 3.67 -0.49 -7.92
N PHE A 98 3.72 -0.25 -9.22
CA PHE A 98 2.55 0.16 -10.00
C PHE A 98 1.46 -0.91 -10.06
N ALA A 99 1.82 -2.11 -10.50
CA ALA A 99 0.86 -3.19 -10.71
C ALA A 99 0.12 -3.51 -9.41
N THR A 100 0.86 -3.71 -8.32
CA THR A 100 0.26 -4.07 -7.02
C THR A 100 -0.38 -2.88 -6.31
N GLY A 101 0.15 -1.67 -6.48
CA GLY A 101 -0.46 -0.46 -5.93
C GLY A 101 -1.81 -0.14 -6.57
N LEU A 102 -1.93 -0.27 -7.90
CA LEU A 102 -3.19 -0.11 -8.61
C LEU A 102 -4.17 -1.25 -8.33
N LEU A 103 -3.70 -2.51 -8.27
CA LEU A 103 -4.55 -3.62 -7.84
C LEU A 103 -5.09 -3.40 -6.44
N PHE A 104 -4.27 -2.90 -5.52
CA PHE A 104 -4.72 -2.58 -4.17
C PHE A 104 -5.82 -1.51 -4.18
N SER A 105 -5.56 -0.36 -4.81
CA SER A 105 -6.45 0.80 -4.70
C SER A 105 -7.66 0.78 -5.64
N GLN A 106 -7.53 0.20 -6.83
CA GLN A 106 -8.55 0.25 -7.89
C GLN A 106 -9.29 -1.07 -8.08
N TYR A 107 -8.78 -2.19 -7.58
CA TYR A 107 -9.41 -3.50 -7.71
C TYR A 107 -9.86 -4.06 -6.36
N TYR A 108 -8.93 -4.39 -5.46
CA TYR A 108 -9.24 -5.07 -4.21
C TYR A 108 -10.10 -4.24 -3.26
N ILE A 109 -9.74 -2.96 -3.03
CA ILE A 109 -10.50 -2.12 -2.09
C ILE A 109 -11.95 -1.90 -2.53
N PRO A 110 -12.24 -1.50 -3.80
CA PRO A 110 -13.62 -1.39 -4.27
C PRO A 110 -14.41 -2.70 -4.20
N ASP A 111 -13.78 -3.83 -4.52
CA ASP A 111 -14.43 -5.14 -4.52
C ASP A 111 -14.78 -5.59 -3.09
N ILE A 112 -13.85 -5.44 -2.14
CA ILE A 112 -14.08 -5.70 -0.72
C ILE A 112 -15.20 -4.82 -0.17
N LEU A 113 -15.21 -3.52 -0.51
CA LEU A 113 -16.29 -2.62 -0.10
C LEU A 113 -17.65 -3.07 -0.64
N THR A 114 -17.71 -3.45 -1.91
CA THR A 114 -18.95 -3.91 -2.56
C THR A 114 -19.48 -5.17 -1.88
N MET A 115 -18.60 -6.14 -1.60
CA MET A 115 -18.98 -7.36 -0.89
C MET A 115 -19.39 -7.11 0.56
N GLN A 116 -18.72 -6.18 1.27
CA GLN A 116 -19.12 -5.78 2.62
C GLN A 116 -20.48 -5.09 2.63
N MET A 117 -20.78 -4.25 1.64
CA MET A 117 -22.08 -3.60 1.49
C MET A 117 -23.21 -4.59 1.17
N ALA A 118 -22.90 -5.75 0.58
CA ALA A 118 -23.86 -6.82 0.36
C ALA A 118 -24.28 -7.56 1.65
N GLY A 119 -23.66 -7.24 2.79
CA GLY A 119 -24.04 -7.71 4.12
C GLY A 119 -23.08 -8.74 4.70
N GLU A 120 -23.31 -9.10 5.96
CA GLU A 120 -22.42 -9.98 6.74
C GLU A 120 -22.27 -11.37 6.12
N GLU A 121 -23.34 -11.98 5.64
CA GLU A 121 -23.29 -13.32 5.02
C GLU A 121 -22.37 -13.36 3.79
N MET A 122 -22.29 -12.27 3.01
CA MET A 122 -21.38 -12.19 1.89
C MET A 122 -19.91 -12.22 2.35
N THR A 123 -19.59 -11.66 3.51
CA THR A 123 -18.22 -11.68 4.07
C THR A 123 -17.78 -13.04 4.57
N LYS A 124 -18.72 -13.98 4.74
CA LYS A 124 -18.43 -15.38 5.08
C LYS A 124 -18.27 -16.27 3.83
N SER A 125 -18.56 -15.73 2.65
CA SER A 125 -18.47 -16.48 1.39
C SER A 125 -17.02 -16.78 0.99
N ALA A 126 -16.83 -17.88 0.26
CA ALA A 126 -15.52 -18.23 -0.31
C ALA A 126 -14.97 -17.14 -1.25
N ALA A 127 -15.86 -16.42 -1.95
CA ALA A 127 -15.47 -15.32 -2.81
C ALA A 127 -14.80 -14.19 -2.01
N PHE A 128 -15.45 -13.75 -0.92
CA PHE A 128 -14.87 -12.71 -0.06
C PHE A 128 -13.56 -13.15 0.58
N LEU A 129 -13.51 -14.36 1.14
CA LEU A 129 -12.31 -14.87 1.81
C LEU A 129 -11.11 -14.93 0.86
N ASN A 130 -11.33 -15.35 -0.39
CA ASN A 130 -10.29 -15.38 -1.41
C ASN A 130 -9.88 -13.98 -1.87
N THR A 131 -10.83 -13.06 -2.10
CA THR A 131 -10.52 -11.67 -2.44
C THR A 131 -9.75 -10.96 -1.33
N HIS A 132 -10.20 -11.11 -0.08
CA HIS A 132 -9.52 -10.56 1.09
C HIS A 132 -8.09 -11.09 1.20
N LYS A 133 -7.90 -12.42 1.09
CA LYS A 133 -6.57 -13.03 1.15
C LYS A 133 -5.67 -12.60 0.00
N GLY A 134 -6.23 -12.50 -1.20
CA GLY A 134 -5.53 -11.97 -2.38
C GLY A 134 -5.05 -10.54 -2.15
N SER A 135 -5.88 -9.69 -1.53
CA SER A 135 -5.51 -8.31 -1.19
C SER A 135 -4.35 -8.23 -0.20
N GLU A 136 -4.31 -9.11 0.81
CA GLU A 136 -3.20 -9.17 1.78
C GLU A 136 -1.88 -9.55 1.10
N ILE A 137 -1.93 -10.56 0.22
CA ILE A 137 -0.75 -11.02 -0.52
C ILE A 137 -0.26 -9.91 -1.47
N ASN A 138 -1.18 -9.29 -2.20
CA ASN A 138 -0.88 -8.17 -3.08
C ASN A 138 -0.20 -7.02 -2.32
N PHE A 139 -0.70 -6.66 -1.14
CA PHE A 139 -0.12 -5.59 -0.32
C PHE A 139 1.27 -5.93 0.23
N LYS A 140 1.55 -7.22 0.51
CA LYS A 140 2.90 -7.68 0.89
C LYS A 140 3.88 -7.57 -0.28
N ILE A 141 3.46 -7.96 -1.49
CA ILE A 141 4.28 -7.81 -2.71
C ILE A 141 4.54 -6.32 -2.97
N PHE A 142 3.53 -5.47 -2.84
CA PHE A 142 3.67 -4.01 -2.93
C PHE A 142 4.72 -3.48 -1.94
N SER A 143 4.61 -3.86 -0.68
CA SER A 143 5.52 -3.41 0.39
C SER A 143 6.96 -3.84 0.12
N LEU A 144 7.17 -5.08 -0.33
CA LEU A 144 8.50 -5.59 -0.70
C LEU A 144 9.08 -4.88 -1.92
N ALA A 145 8.28 -4.69 -2.98
CA ALA A 145 8.71 -3.98 -4.18
C ALA A 145 9.06 -2.52 -3.87
N LEU A 146 8.28 -1.87 -3.01
CA LEU A 146 8.52 -0.51 -2.54
C LEU A 146 9.82 -0.41 -1.74
N LEU A 147 10.08 -1.37 -0.85
CA LEU A 147 11.35 -1.46 -0.12
C LEU A 147 12.55 -1.60 -1.07
N VAL A 148 12.46 -2.50 -2.06
CA VAL A 148 13.52 -2.67 -3.08
C VAL A 148 13.76 -1.36 -3.83
N LEU A 149 12.69 -0.66 -4.23
CA LEU A 149 12.77 0.62 -4.94
C LEU A 149 13.43 1.71 -4.10
N ILE A 150 13.11 1.80 -2.80
CA ILE A 150 13.72 2.71 -1.83
C ILE A 150 15.22 2.43 -1.71
N VAL A 151 15.58 1.18 -1.41
CA VAL A 151 16.99 0.78 -1.20
C VAL A 151 17.80 1.06 -2.45
N ARG A 152 17.26 0.73 -3.63
CA ARG A 152 17.98 0.92 -4.89
C ARG A 152 18.19 2.40 -5.22
N ASN A 153 17.20 3.25 -4.99
CA ASN A 153 17.34 4.69 -5.20
C ASN A 153 18.28 5.34 -4.18
N MET A 154 18.25 4.89 -2.92
CA MET A 154 19.16 5.36 -1.88
C MET A 154 20.62 4.99 -2.20
N GLN A 155 20.89 3.75 -2.61
CA GLN A 155 22.23 3.32 -3.04
C GLN A 155 22.80 4.18 -4.16
N LYS A 156 21.96 4.58 -5.13
CA LYS A 156 22.39 5.46 -6.23
C LYS A 156 22.62 6.90 -5.78
N ALA A 157 21.88 7.38 -4.79
CA ALA A 157 22.01 8.73 -4.27
C ALA A 157 23.27 8.93 -3.39
N CYS A 158 23.78 7.85 -2.78
CA CYS A 158 24.99 7.86 -1.96
C CYS A 158 26.28 7.60 -2.74
N LYS A 159 26.21 7.33 -4.04
CA LYS A 159 27.36 7.23 -4.95
C LYS A 159 27.65 8.58 -5.59
#